data_AF-A0A139MQH0-F1
#
_entry.id   AF-A0A139MQH0-F1
#
_cell.length_a   1.000
_cell.length_b   1.000
_cell.length_c   1.000
_cell.angle_alpha   90.00
_cell.angle_beta   90.00
_cell.angle_gamma   90.00
#
_symmetry.space_group_name_H-M   'P 1'
#
loop_
_entity.id
_entity.type
_entity.pdbx_description
1 polymer ?
#
loop_
_entity_poly.entity_id
_entity_poly.type
_entity_poly.pdbx_seq_one_letter_code
_entity_poly.pdbx_strand_id
1 'polypeptide(L)'
;MYGKDTIIDSMLGNQYEISARSFYQVNTEMAERLYQTAIDFSDLTPEDIVIDAYSGIGTIGLSFAKNVEAVYGVEVIEEAVKDAKRNATLNGITNAHYVADSAEHAMATWSKDGIKPSVILVDPPRKGLTENFIKASVAMQPEKITYISCNPATMARDIKLYQELGYKLIKVQPVDLFPNTHHVETVVLMSRVER
;
A
#
# COMPACT_ATOMS: atom_id res chain seq x y z
N MET A 1 33.69 -7.83 -4.98
CA MET A 1 32.44 -7.10 -5.27
C MET A 1 32.81 -5.78 -5.93
N TYR A 2 32.01 -5.28 -6.89
CA TYR A 2 32.29 -4.08 -7.68
C TYR A 2 30.98 -3.32 -7.95
N GLY A 3 31.04 -1.99 -8.04
CA GLY A 3 29.89 -1.14 -8.38
C GLY A 3 29.12 -0.63 -7.17
N LYS A 4 27.88 -0.20 -7.41
CA LYS A 4 26.92 0.19 -6.35
C LYS A 4 26.19 -1.05 -5.84
N ASP A 5 25.77 -1.01 -4.58
CA ASP A 5 24.99 -2.08 -3.95
C ASP A 5 23.50 -2.07 -4.36
N THR A 6 23.11 -1.08 -5.17
CA THR A 6 21.75 -0.80 -5.60
C THR A 6 21.68 -0.49 -7.09
N ILE A 7 20.51 -0.74 -7.68
CA ILE A 7 20.14 -0.26 -9.02
C ILE A 7 19.10 0.85 -8.88
N ILE A 8 18.93 1.65 -9.94
CA ILE A 8 17.85 2.64 -10.01
C ILE A 8 16.93 2.24 -11.15
N ASP A 9 15.63 2.17 -10.87
CA ASP A 9 14.57 1.98 -11.87
C ASP A 9 13.47 3.05 -11.70
N SER A 10 12.60 3.21 -12.68
CA SER A 10 11.51 4.19 -12.66
C SER A 10 10.14 3.52 -12.66
N MET A 11 9.22 4.07 -11.86
CA MET A 11 7.83 3.62 -11.82
C MET A 11 6.92 4.81 -11.51
N LEU A 12 5.85 4.98 -12.28
CA LEU A 12 4.87 6.07 -12.13
C LEU A 12 5.53 7.47 -12.02
N GLY A 13 6.61 7.68 -12.80
CA GLY A 13 7.32 8.96 -12.86
C GLY A 13 8.27 9.26 -11.70
N ASN A 14 8.42 8.35 -10.74
CA ASN A 14 9.41 8.44 -9.67
C ASN A 14 10.57 7.46 -9.92
N GLN A 15 11.74 7.77 -9.35
CA GLN A 15 12.92 6.90 -9.37
C GLN A 15 13.04 6.14 -8.04
N TYR A 16 13.38 4.87 -8.10
CA TYR A 16 13.53 4.01 -6.93
C TYR A 16 14.91 3.39 -6.91
N GLU A 17 15.62 3.57 -5.81
CA GLU A 17 16.83 2.83 -5.49
C GLU A 17 16.42 1.45 -4.93
N ILE A 18 16.87 0.39 -5.60
CA ILE A 18 16.47 -0.99 -5.34
C ILE A 18 17.69 -1.78 -4.91
N SER A 19 17.68 -2.26 -3.66
CA SER A 19 18.72 -3.18 -3.16
C SER A 19 18.41 -4.62 -3.58
N ALA A 20 19.44 -5.48 -3.57
CA ALA A 20 19.28 -6.89 -3.91
C ALA A 20 18.31 -7.67 -2.98
N ARG A 21 17.95 -7.12 -1.82
CA ARG A 21 17.02 -7.74 -0.86
C ARG A 21 15.63 -7.10 -0.88
N SER A 22 15.47 -5.98 -1.58
CA SER A 22 14.22 -5.25 -1.64
C SER A 22 13.22 -5.99 -2.52
N PHE A 23 11.96 -6.08 -2.10
CA PHE A 23 10.90 -6.52 -2.99
C PHE A 23 10.65 -5.43 -4.04
N TYR A 24 10.63 -5.82 -5.31
CA TYR A 24 10.29 -4.95 -6.42
C TYR A 24 9.52 -5.77 -7.47
N GLN A 25 8.53 -5.16 -8.10
CA GLN A 25 7.69 -5.86 -9.05
C GLN A 25 8.51 -6.27 -10.28
N VAL A 26 8.40 -7.54 -10.66
CA VAL A 26 9.21 -8.11 -11.76
C VAL A 26 8.71 -7.71 -13.15
N ASN A 27 7.48 -7.23 -13.25
CA ASN A 27 6.85 -6.77 -14.48
C ASN A 27 6.42 -5.30 -14.30
N THR A 28 7.37 -4.38 -14.49
CA THR A 28 7.18 -2.94 -14.22
C THR A 28 6.00 -2.36 -15.01
N GLU A 29 5.83 -2.71 -16.30
CA GLU A 29 4.73 -2.19 -17.12
C GLU A 29 3.35 -2.52 -16.52
N MET A 30 3.16 -3.76 -16.10
CA MET A 30 1.89 -4.18 -15.51
C MET A 30 1.74 -3.75 -14.05
N ALA A 31 2.85 -3.60 -13.33
CA ALA A 31 2.85 -3.03 -11.97
C ALA A 31 2.41 -1.57 -11.97
N GLU A 32 2.85 -0.76 -12.94
CA GLU A 32 2.36 0.61 -13.09
C GLU A 32 0.85 0.64 -13.30
N ARG A 33 0.29 -0.25 -14.13
CA ARG A 33 -1.17 -0.36 -14.32
C ARG A 33 -1.89 -0.82 -13.04
N LEU A 34 -1.31 -1.77 -12.31
CA LEU A 34 -1.85 -2.26 -11.04
C LEU A 34 -1.93 -1.13 -10.00
N TYR A 35 -0.83 -0.41 -9.82
CA TYR A 35 -0.75 0.69 -8.86
C TYR A 35 -1.59 1.88 -9.31
N GLN A 36 -1.61 2.23 -10.59
CA GLN A 36 -2.52 3.26 -11.10
C GLN A 36 -3.98 2.90 -10.85
N THR A 37 -4.37 1.64 -11.06
CA THR A 37 -5.73 1.16 -10.75
C THR A 37 -6.07 1.36 -9.27
N ALA A 38 -5.14 1.02 -8.36
CA ALA A 38 -5.33 1.23 -6.92
C ALA A 38 -5.44 2.71 -6.54
N ILE A 39 -4.62 3.57 -7.16
CA ILE A 39 -4.69 5.03 -6.98
C ILE A 39 -6.04 5.56 -7.48
N ASP A 40 -6.46 5.18 -8.68
CA ASP A 40 -7.73 5.60 -9.29
C ASP A 40 -8.94 5.11 -8.49
N PHE A 41 -8.87 3.90 -7.92
CA PHE A 41 -9.92 3.36 -7.05
C PHE A 41 -10.01 4.12 -5.73
N SER A 42 -8.87 4.56 -5.21
CA SER A 42 -8.81 5.33 -3.96
C SER A 42 -9.40 6.72 -4.11
N ASP A 43 -9.46 7.27 -5.34
CA ASP A 43 -10.08 8.56 -5.65
C ASP A 43 -9.55 9.64 -4.70
N LEU A 44 -8.22 9.79 -4.73
CA LEU A 44 -7.44 10.60 -3.80
C LEU A 44 -7.55 12.09 -4.12
N THR A 45 -7.51 12.89 -3.05
CA THR A 45 -7.60 14.34 -3.02
C THR A 45 -6.40 14.93 -2.27
N PRO A 46 -6.05 16.22 -2.50
CA PRO A 46 -4.98 16.89 -1.77
C PRO A 46 -5.16 16.94 -0.25
N GLU A 47 -6.37 16.74 0.25
CA GLU A 47 -6.70 16.72 1.68
C GLU A 47 -6.61 15.33 2.31
N ASP A 48 -6.32 14.29 1.51
CA ASP A 48 -6.30 12.93 2.02
C ASP A 48 -5.04 12.65 2.85
N ILE A 49 -5.24 11.97 3.97
CA ILE A 49 -4.17 11.30 4.72
C ILE A 49 -4.28 9.81 4.41
N VAL A 50 -3.22 9.24 3.84
CA VAL A 50 -3.22 7.85 3.37
C VAL A 50 -2.26 7.01 4.20
N ILE A 51 -2.73 5.86 4.68
CA ILE A 51 -1.83 4.82 5.21
C ILE A 51 -1.45 3.87 4.09
N ASP A 52 -0.15 3.66 3.90
CA ASP A 52 0.44 2.65 3.02
C ASP A 52 0.96 1.49 3.89
N ALA A 53 0.16 0.43 4.02
CA ALA A 53 0.53 -0.72 4.84
C ALA A 53 1.23 -1.80 4.01
N TYR A 54 2.30 -2.38 4.58
CA TYR A 54 3.23 -3.25 3.85
C TYR A 54 3.99 -2.49 2.76
N SER A 55 4.39 -1.26 3.09
CA SER A 55 4.89 -0.27 2.14
C SER A 55 6.20 -0.65 1.43
N GLY A 56 6.94 -1.66 1.92
CA GLY A 56 8.20 -2.07 1.32
C GLY A 56 9.19 -0.90 1.18
N ILE A 57 9.67 -0.67 -0.04
CA ILE A 57 10.57 0.47 -0.36
C ILE A 57 9.81 1.76 -0.74
N GLY A 58 8.50 1.81 -0.47
CA GLY A 58 7.63 2.96 -0.69
C GLY A 58 7.11 3.12 -2.11
N THR A 59 7.12 2.08 -2.95
CA THR A 59 6.70 2.19 -4.37
C THR A 59 5.29 2.75 -4.50
N ILE A 60 4.33 2.22 -3.74
CA ILE A 60 2.93 2.64 -3.82
C ILE A 60 2.74 4.04 -3.23
N GLY A 61 3.05 4.23 -1.95
CA GLY A 61 2.87 5.51 -1.26
C GLY A 61 3.55 6.70 -1.95
N LEU A 62 4.79 6.53 -2.44
CA LEU A 62 5.51 7.61 -3.11
C LEU A 62 4.92 7.96 -4.48
N SER A 63 4.24 7.02 -5.15
CA SER A 63 3.64 7.24 -6.47
C SER A 63 2.53 8.28 -6.48
N PHE A 64 1.82 8.45 -5.35
CA PHE A 64 0.75 9.45 -5.21
C PHE A 64 1.02 10.48 -4.12
N ALA A 65 2.15 10.43 -3.42
CA ALA A 65 2.45 11.33 -2.31
C ALA A 65 2.33 12.82 -2.67
N LYS A 66 2.64 13.19 -3.93
CA LYS A 66 2.53 14.58 -4.42
C LYS A 66 1.08 15.07 -4.58
N ASN A 67 0.10 14.19 -4.45
CA ASN A 67 -1.32 14.45 -4.71
C ASN A 67 -2.20 14.40 -3.45
N VAL A 68 -1.61 14.18 -2.27
CA VAL A 68 -2.31 13.99 -0.99
C VAL A 68 -1.66 14.83 0.11
N GLU A 69 -2.33 14.99 1.25
CA GLU A 69 -1.80 15.77 2.38
C GLU A 69 -0.56 15.09 2.95
N ALA A 70 -0.71 13.81 3.32
CA ALA A 70 0.37 13.03 3.91
C ALA A 70 0.23 11.53 3.64
N VAL A 71 1.38 10.85 3.56
CA VAL A 71 1.47 9.39 3.46
C VAL A 71 2.15 8.84 4.71
N TYR A 72 1.51 7.85 5.34
CA TYR A 72 2.02 7.13 6.51
C TYR A 72 2.28 5.67 6.12
N GLY A 73 3.54 5.35 5.85
CA GLY A 73 3.99 4.03 5.48
C GLY A 73 4.44 3.20 6.68
N VAL A 74 4.04 1.93 6.72
CA VAL A 74 4.54 0.95 7.70
C VAL A 74 5.08 -0.29 6.99
N GLU A 75 6.23 -0.75 7.46
CA GLU A 75 6.92 -1.94 6.97
C GLU A 75 7.67 -2.58 8.14
N VAL A 76 7.73 -3.90 8.21
CA VAL A 76 8.40 -4.63 9.31
C VAL A 76 9.91 -4.75 9.08
N ILE A 77 10.37 -4.65 7.84
CA ILE A 77 11.78 -4.73 7.46
C ILE A 77 12.43 -3.34 7.57
N GLU A 78 13.29 -3.15 8.57
CA GLU A 78 13.97 -1.87 8.81
C GLU A 78 14.77 -1.35 7.61
N GLU A 79 15.43 -2.25 6.86
CA GLU A 79 16.17 -1.87 5.65
C GLU A 79 15.24 -1.35 4.54
N ALA A 80 14.06 -1.93 4.38
CA ALA A 80 13.08 -1.45 3.41
C ALA A 80 12.53 -0.06 3.80
N VAL A 81 12.36 0.21 5.10
CA VAL A 81 12.02 1.54 5.61
C VAL A 81 13.12 2.56 5.33
N LYS A 82 14.40 2.17 5.47
CA LYS A 82 15.53 3.03 5.09
C LYS A 82 15.52 3.32 3.59
N ASP A 83 15.26 2.30 2.76
CA ASP A 83 15.10 2.45 1.32
C ASP A 83 13.95 3.40 0.98
N ALA A 84 12.78 3.26 1.62
CA ALA A 84 11.63 4.12 1.40
C ALA A 84 11.92 5.59 1.73
N LYS A 85 12.65 5.86 2.82
CA LYS A 85 13.10 7.22 3.17
C LYS A 85 14.11 7.79 2.17
N ARG A 86 15.04 6.96 1.67
CA ARG A 86 15.96 7.35 0.59
C ARG A 86 15.21 7.66 -0.70
N ASN A 87 14.24 6.82 -1.08
CA ASN A 87 13.40 7.02 -2.25
C ASN A 87 12.52 8.27 -2.13
N ALA A 88 11.99 8.57 -0.95
CA ALA A 88 11.26 9.82 -0.71
C ALA A 88 12.18 11.03 -0.97
N THR A 89 13.39 11.01 -0.41
CA THR A 89 14.40 12.06 -0.61
C THR A 89 14.81 12.19 -2.08
N LEU A 90 15.04 11.06 -2.76
CA LEU A 90 15.44 10.99 -4.17
C LEU A 90 14.41 11.67 -5.09
N ASN A 91 13.13 11.57 -4.76
CA ASN A 91 12.04 12.15 -5.53
C ASN A 91 11.57 13.52 -5.03
N GLY A 92 12.25 14.10 -4.03
CA GLY A 92 11.88 15.38 -3.42
C GLY A 92 10.54 15.33 -2.68
N ILE A 93 10.12 14.16 -2.20
CA ILE A 93 8.86 13.96 -1.48
C ILE A 93 9.11 14.16 0.01
N THR A 94 8.42 15.14 0.61
CA THR A 94 8.62 15.54 2.01
C THR A 94 7.45 15.20 2.93
N ASN A 95 6.31 14.78 2.37
CA ASN A 95 5.08 14.45 3.10
C ASN A 95 4.85 12.94 3.26
N ALA A 96 5.89 12.13 3.06
CA ALA A 96 5.85 10.68 3.28
C ALA A 96 6.65 10.29 4.53
N HIS A 97 5.99 9.61 5.47
CA HIS A 97 6.54 9.23 6.76
C HIS A 97 6.55 7.71 6.89
N TYR A 98 7.73 7.12 7.13
CA TYR A 98 7.89 5.66 7.22
C TYR A 98 8.38 5.20 8.60
N VAL A 99 7.73 4.15 9.14
CA VAL A 99 8.09 3.51 10.41
C VAL A 99 8.37 2.02 10.22
N ALA A 100 9.36 1.52 10.96
CA ALA A 100 9.71 0.11 11.01
C ALA A 100 8.94 -0.58 12.14
N ASP A 101 7.80 -1.17 11.82
CA ASP A 101 6.87 -1.70 12.82
C ASP A 101 5.86 -2.70 12.24
N SER A 102 5.14 -3.40 13.11
CA SER A 102 3.87 -4.02 12.75
C SER A 102 2.84 -2.95 12.41
N ALA A 103 2.00 -3.22 11.40
CA ALA A 103 0.98 -2.28 11.00
C ALA A 103 -0.05 -2.00 12.11
N GLU A 104 -0.38 -3.00 12.93
CA GLU A 104 -1.27 -2.85 14.08
C GLU A 104 -0.72 -1.85 15.12
N HIS A 105 0.57 -1.95 15.45
CA HIS A 105 1.19 -1.05 16.41
C HIS A 105 1.40 0.36 15.85
N ALA A 106 1.77 0.47 14.58
CA ALA A 106 1.88 1.75 13.89
C ALA A 106 0.53 2.49 13.85
N MET A 107 -0.56 1.82 13.43
CA MET A 107 -1.91 2.39 13.44
C MET A 107 -2.35 2.81 14.85
N ALA A 108 -2.09 1.98 15.86
CA ALA A 108 -2.42 2.31 17.25
C ALA A 108 -1.66 3.56 17.75
N THR A 109 -0.39 3.71 17.35
CA THR A 109 0.42 4.89 17.66
C THR A 109 -0.13 6.13 16.96
N TRP A 110 -0.33 6.06 15.64
CA TRP A 110 -0.85 7.17 14.86
C TRP A 110 -2.25 7.62 15.30
N SER A 111 -3.11 6.69 15.69
CA SER A 111 -4.41 7.02 16.28
C SER A 111 -4.27 7.85 17.57
N LYS A 112 -3.34 7.48 18.46
CA LYS A 112 -3.06 8.25 19.69
C LYS A 112 -2.47 9.63 19.39
N ASP A 113 -1.68 9.73 18.33
CA ASP A 113 -1.10 10.99 17.86
C ASP A 113 -2.14 11.87 17.12
N GLY A 114 -3.38 11.40 16.97
CA GLY A 114 -4.47 12.16 16.38
C GLY A 114 -4.54 12.08 14.85
N ILE A 115 -3.76 11.20 14.21
CA ILE A 115 -3.81 10.97 12.77
C ILE A 115 -5.11 10.26 12.41
N LYS A 116 -5.82 10.81 11.43
CA LYS A 116 -7.10 10.30 10.94
C LYS A 116 -7.00 10.05 9.44
N PRO A 117 -6.62 8.84 9.01
CA PRO A 117 -6.52 8.53 7.61
C PRO A 117 -7.91 8.49 6.97
N SER A 118 -8.05 9.06 5.78
CA SER A 118 -9.25 8.92 4.95
C SER A 118 -9.18 7.64 4.10
N VAL A 119 -7.97 7.20 3.76
CA VAL A 119 -7.73 6.01 2.93
C VAL A 119 -6.67 5.11 3.58
N ILE A 120 -6.89 3.80 3.53
CA ILE A 120 -5.86 2.79 3.80
C ILE A 120 -5.63 1.97 2.53
N LEU A 121 -4.38 1.92 2.08
CA LEU A 121 -3.95 1.09 0.97
C LEU A 121 -3.11 -0.07 1.50
N VAL A 122 -3.40 -1.28 1.04
CA VAL A 122 -2.72 -2.50 1.49
C VAL A 122 -2.31 -3.38 0.30
N ASP A 123 -1.07 -3.89 0.34
CA ASP A 123 -0.54 -4.89 -0.60
C ASP A 123 0.11 -6.05 0.19
N PRO A 124 -0.69 -6.92 0.84
CA PRO A 124 -0.18 -7.95 1.72
C PRO A 124 0.43 -9.14 0.96
N PRO A 125 1.24 -9.98 1.64
CA PRO A 125 1.72 -11.23 1.06
C PRO A 125 0.58 -12.21 0.75
N ARG A 126 0.87 -13.31 0.03
CA ARG A 126 -0.10 -14.35 -0.42
C ARG A 126 -1.01 -14.95 0.67
N LYS A 127 -0.69 -14.77 1.96
CA LYS A 127 -1.51 -15.22 3.10
C LYS A 127 -2.69 -14.27 3.41
N GLY A 128 -2.73 -13.10 2.78
CA GLY A 128 -3.67 -12.02 3.05
C GLY A 128 -3.39 -11.33 4.38
N LEU A 129 -4.41 -10.64 4.89
CA LEU A 129 -4.35 -9.88 6.14
C LEU A 129 -4.63 -10.75 7.35
N THR A 130 -4.10 -10.34 8.50
CA THR A 130 -4.50 -10.92 9.79
C THR A 130 -5.83 -10.32 10.25
N GLU A 131 -6.59 -11.05 11.07
CA GLU A 131 -7.81 -10.50 11.68
C GLU A 131 -7.50 -9.26 12.54
N ASN A 132 -6.35 -9.24 13.22
CA ASN A 132 -5.89 -8.11 14.02
C ASN A 132 -5.62 -6.87 13.17
N PHE A 133 -4.96 -7.04 12.02
CA PHE A 133 -4.77 -5.97 11.04
C PHE A 133 -6.11 -5.40 10.59
N ILE A 134 -7.03 -6.28 10.17
CA ILE A 134 -8.34 -5.85 9.67
C ILE A 134 -9.06 -5.02 10.75
N LYS A 135 -9.13 -5.51 11.99
CA LYS A 135 -9.74 -4.76 13.10
C LYS A 135 -9.03 -3.44 13.40
N ALA A 136 -7.70 -3.41 13.37
CA ALA A 136 -6.92 -2.18 13.58
C ALA A 136 -7.19 -1.16 12.47
N SER A 137 -7.20 -1.59 11.21
CA SER A 137 -7.49 -0.73 10.05
C SER A 137 -8.91 -0.15 10.10
N VAL A 138 -9.91 -0.95 10.52
CA VAL A 138 -11.28 -0.47 10.72
C VAL A 138 -11.36 0.52 11.88
N ALA A 139 -10.61 0.32 12.97
CA ALA A 139 -10.57 1.21 14.12
C ALA A 139 -10.01 2.59 13.79
N MET A 140 -9.15 2.70 12.76
CA MET A 140 -8.70 3.99 12.20
C MET A 140 -9.82 4.76 11.48
N GLN A 141 -10.94 4.10 11.20
CA GLN A 141 -12.12 4.70 10.57
C GLN A 141 -11.87 5.41 9.23
N PRO A 142 -11.09 4.83 8.28
CA PRO A 142 -11.00 5.40 6.94
C PRO A 142 -12.35 5.35 6.23
N GLU A 143 -12.54 6.23 5.25
CA GLU A 143 -13.68 6.18 4.34
C GLU A 143 -13.51 5.03 3.34
N LYS A 144 -12.28 4.86 2.82
CA LYS A 144 -11.96 3.90 1.76
C LYS A 144 -10.82 2.98 2.17
N ILE A 145 -10.90 1.72 1.75
CA ILE A 145 -9.81 0.74 1.85
C ILE A 145 -9.57 0.17 0.46
N THR A 146 -8.38 0.39 -0.06
CA THR A 146 -7.92 -0.16 -1.33
C THR A 146 -6.98 -1.32 -1.07
N TYR A 147 -7.33 -2.51 -1.57
CA TYR A 147 -6.58 -3.74 -1.32
C TYR A 147 -6.10 -4.31 -2.65
N ILE A 148 -4.78 -4.39 -2.80
CA ILE A 148 -4.08 -5.10 -3.88
C ILE A 148 -3.77 -6.52 -3.42
N SER A 149 -4.15 -7.55 -4.18
CA SER A 149 -3.95 -8.94 -3.78
C SER A 149 -3.47 -9.83 -4.91
N CYS A 150 -2.41 -10.59 -4.61
CA CYS A 150 -1.88 -11.68 -5.44
C CYS A 150 -2.61 -13.03 -5.25
N ASN A 151 -3.63 -13.06 -4.39
CA ASN A 151 -4.40 -14.27 -4.08
C ASN A 151 -5.88 -13.94 -3.81
N PRO A 152 -6.76 -14.11 -4.83
CA PRO A 152 -8.19 -13.82 -4.70
C PRO A 152 -8.89 -14.60 -3.58
N ALA A 153 -8.40 -15.80 -3.22
CA ALA A 153 -9.04 -16.61 -2.18
C ALA A 153 -8.88 -16.00 -0.78
N THR A 154 -7.67 -15.55 -0.41
CA THR A 154 -7.44 -14.87 0.86
C THR A 154 -8.06 -13.48 0.86
N MET A 155 -8.06 -12.78 -0.27
CA MET A 155 -8.75 -11.51 -0.43
C MET A 155 -10.26 -11.64 -0.14
N ALA A 156 -10.93 -12.67 -0.68
CA ALA A 156 -12.35 -12.90 -0.42
C ALA A 156 -12.66 -13.17 1.06
N ARG A 157 -11.80 -13.92 1.75
CA ARG A 157 -11.88 -14.14 3.21
C ARG A 157 -11.81 -12.80 3.96
N ASP A 158 -10.85 -11.96 3.60
CA ASP A 158 -10.59 -10.69 4.27
C ASP A 158 -11.74 -9.68 4.02
N ILE A 159 -12.22 -9.59 2.78
CA ILE A 159 -13.37 -8.76 2.39
C ILE A 159 -14.60 -9.12 3.23
N LYS A 160 -14.86 -10.42 3.45
CA LYS A 160 -16.00 -10.85 4.27
C LYS A 160 -15.93 -10.26 5.69
N LEU A 161 -14.76 -10.28 6.32
CA LEU A 161 -14.59 -9.70 7.65
C LEU A 161 -14.74 -8.16 7.61
N TYR A 162 -14.20 -7.49 6.60
CA TYR A 162 -14.45 -6.05 6.41
C TYR A 162 -15.94 -5.72 6.29
N GLN A 163 -16.72 -6.58 5.61
CA GLN A 163 -18.17 -6.41 5.49
C GLN A 163 -18.90 -6.56 6.83
N GLU A 164 -18.53 -7.56 7.62
CA GLU A 164 -19.03 -7.74 8.99
C GLU A 164 -18.72 -6.52 9.88
N LEU A 165 -17.61 -5.85 9.61
CA LEU A 165 -17.13 -4.66 10.31
C LEU A 165 -17.58 -3.33 9.69
N GLY A 166 -18.53 -3.34 8.75
CA GLY A 166 -19.20 -2.13 8.26
C GLY A 166 -18.62 -1.52 6.99
N TYR A 167 -17.87 -2.28 6.19
CA TYR A 167 -17.46 -1.88 4.84
C TYR A 167 -18.29 -2.58 3.77
N LYS A 168 -18.29 -2.04 2.56
CA LYS A 168 -18.92 -2.65 1.40
C LYS A 168 -17.91 -2.72 0.27
N LEU A 169 -17.85 -3.87 -0.39
CA LEU A 169 -17.12 -4.02 -1.66
C LEU A 169 -17.79 -3.18 -2.75
N ILE A 170 -17.05 -2.26 -3.37
CA ILE A 170 -17.55 -1.33 -4.37
C ILE A 170 -17.08 -1.71 -5.78
N LYS A 171 -15.77 -1.98 -5.94
CA LYS A 171 -15.16 -2.30 -7.23
C LYS A 171 -14.14 -3.42 -7.08
N VAL A 172 -13.94 -4.16 -8.18
CA VAL A 172 -12.93 -5.21 -8.32
C VAL A 172 -12.34 -5.09 -9.72
N GLN A 173 -11.01 -5.08 -9.83
CA GLN A 173 -10.28 -5.08 -11.10
C GLN A 173 -9.15 -6.10 -11.05
N PRO A 174 -9.27 -7.23 -11.75
CA PRO A 174 -8.15 -8.14 -11.97
C PRO A 174 -7.09 -7.50 -12.89
N VAL A 175 -5.82 -7.78 -12.65
CA VAL A 175 -4.69 -7.33 -13.49
C VAL A 175 -3.81 -8.53 -13.79
N ASP A 176 -3.47 -8.70 -15.08
CA ASP A 176 -2.57 -9.78 -15.51
C ASP A 176 -1.11 -9.36 -15.32
N LEU A 177 -0.63 -9.39 -14.07
CA LEU A 177 0.76 -9.06 -13.74
C LEU A 177 1.75 -10.14 -14.20
N PHE A 178 1.28 -11.39 -14.29
CA PHE A 178 2.10 -12.55 -14.66
C PHE A 178 1.47 -13.33 -15.83
N PRO A 179 1.53 -12.80 -17.06
CA PRO A 179 0.97 -13.46 -18.24
C PRO A 179 1.51 -14.86 -18.44
N ASN A 180 0.67 -15.77 -18.93
CA ASN A 180 0.97 -17.20 -19.11
C ASN A 180 1.20 -17.99 -17.82
N THR A 181 0.78 -17.46 -16.67
CA THR A 181 0.78 -18.18 -15.40
C THR A 181 -0.64 -18.34 -14.84
N HIS A 182 -0.77 -19.01 -13.71
CA HIS A 182 -2.05 -19.13 -12.98
C HIS A 182 -2.29 -17.98 -12.00
N HIS A 183 -1.33 -17.05 -11.86
CA HIS A 183 -1.42 -15.96 -10.90
C HIS A 183 -2.40 -14.90 -11.40
N VAL A 184 -3.18 -14.33 -10.48
CA VAL A 184 -4.12 -13.25 -10.75
C VAL A 184 -3.91 -12.20 -9.68
N GLU A 185 -3.45 -11.01 -10.08
CA GLU A 185 -3.47 -9.84 -9.21
C GLU A 185 -4.85 -9.22 -9.27
N THR A 186 -5.33 -8.68 -8.16
CA THR A 186 -6.64 -8.03 -8.08
C THR A 186 -6.58 -6.80 -7.21
N VAL A 187 -7.15 -5.70 -7.70
CA VAL A 187 -7.39 -4.49 -6.90
C VAL A 187 -8.86 -4.47 -6.51
N VAL A 188 -9.14 -4.21 -5.23
CA VAL A 188 -10.50 -3.99 -4.74
C VAL A 188 -10.61 -2.68 -4.00
N LEU A 189 -11.76 -2.04 -4.17
CA LEU A 189 -12.17 -0.87 -3.38
C LEU A 189 -13.26 -1.28 -2.42
N MET A 190 -13.05 -1.01 -1.14
CA MET A 190 -14.07 -1.10 -0.10
C MET A 190 -14.36 0.30 0.45
N SER A 191 -15.63 0.60 0.69
CA SER A 191 -16.06 1.87 1.28
C SER A 191 -16.80 1.60 2.58
N ARG A 192 -16.58 2.44 3.58
CA ARG A 192 -17.34 2.39 4.83
C ARG A 192 -18.82 2.68 4.55
N VAL A 193 -19.71 1.94 5.22
CA VAL A 193 -21.15 2.19 5.20
C VAL A 193 -21.49 3.05 6.41
N GLU A 194 -22.00 4.26 6.17
CA GLU A 194 -22.59 5.06 7.26
C GLU A 194 -23.76 4.28 7.88
N ARG A 195 -23.72 4.09 9.19
CA ARG A 195 -24.79 3.46 9.98
C ARG A 195 -25.58 4.52 10.73
#